data_AF-A0A0S8DAK7-F1
#
_entry.id   AF-A0A0S8DAK7-F1
#
_cell.length_a   1.000
_cell.length_b   1.000
_cell.length_c   1.000
_cell.angle_alpha   90.00
_cell.angle_beta   90.00
_cell.angle_gamma   90.00
#
_symmetry.space_group_name_H-M   'P 1'
#
loop_
_entity.id
_entity.type
_entity.pdbx_description
1 polymer ?
#
loop_
_entity_poly.entity_id
_entity_poly.type
_entity_poly.pdbx_seq_one_letter_code
_entity_poly.pdbx_strand_id
1 'polypeptide(L)'
;MKKIIFILSICSSFGFSALPPLYQNSKEIKKILNDNRLYKKLGSDQTIENITKSEKGWIITTPKYTLKIDVEYLPKSKILGPVDFKLHFQEVIKN
;
A
#
# COMPACT_ATOMS: atom_id res chain seq x y z
N MET A 1 46.35 9.87 -29.19
CA MET A 1 45.42 8.71 -29.16
C MET A 1 45.05 8.38 -27.71
N LYS A 2 43.74 8.25 -27.44
CA LYS A 2 43.15 7.34 -26.44
C LYS A 2 43.53 7.52 -24.95
N LYS A 3 43.27 8.67 -24.30
CA LYS A 3 43.32 8.74 -22.82
C LYS A 3 42.19 9.51 -22.12
N ILE A 4 41.20 10.04 -22.83
CA ILE A 4 40.17 10.91 -22.22
C ILE A 4 38.79 10.23 -22.10
N ILE A 5 38.59 9.05 -22.71
CA ILE A 5 37.25 8.42 -22.81
C ILE A 5 36.90 7.55 -21.58
N PHE A 6 37.82 7.27 -20.66
CA PHE A 6 37.57 6.27 -19.61
C PHE A 6 36.85 6.79 -18.35
N ILE A 7 36.70 8.11 -18.18
CA ILE A 7 36.12 8.71 -16.95
C ILE A 7 34.59 8.80 -16.99
N LEU A 8 33.96 8.60 -18.15
CA LEU A 8 32.51 8.79 -18.29
C LEU A 8 31.65 7.54 -17.95
N SER A 9 32.27 6.44 -17.52
CA SER A 9 31.56 5.14 -17.39
C SER A 9 31.26 4.68 -15.96
N ILE A 10 31.56 5.47 -14.92
CA ILE A 10 31.41 5.05 -13.51
C ILE A 10 30.13 5.59 -12.84
N CYS A 11 29.36 6.46 -13.51
CA CYS A 11 28.13 7.04 -12.93
C CYS A 11 26.82 6.30 -13.28
N SER A 12 26.86 5.04 -13.72
CA SER A 12 25.66 4.18 -13.78
C SER A 12 25.32 3.56 -12.42
N SER A 13 25.54 4.32 -11.34
CA SER A 13 25.16 3.96 -9.98
C SER A 13 23.66 3.75 -9.93
N PHE A 14 23.27 2.50 -9.74
CA PHE A 14 21.93 2.00 -9.43
C PHE A 14 21.09 3.05 -8.71
N GLY A 15 20.13 3.64 -9.44
CA GLY A 15 19.04 4.37 -8.84
C GLY A 15 18.20 3.39 -8.03
N PHE A 16 18.60 3.14 -6.78
CA PHE A 16 17.74 2.55 -5.78
C PHE A 16 16.61 3.55 -5.55
N SER A 17 15.55 3.39 -6.34
CA SER A 17 14.30 4.09 -6.13
C SER A 17 13.78 3.64 -4.77
N ALA A 18 14.04 4.46 -3.74
CA ALA A 18 13.22 4.46 -2.55
C ALA A 18 11.79 4.70 -3.05
N LEU A 19 11.01 3.62 -3.15
CA LEU A 19 9.72 3.64 -3.82
C LEU A 19 8.89 4.78 -3.25
N PRO A 20 8.36 5.68 -4.11
CA PRO A 20 7.56 6.79 -3.64
C PRO A 20 6.34 6.26 -2.87
N PRO A 21 5.81 7.04 -1.91
CA PRO A 21 4.68 6.63 -1.05
C PRO A 21 3.46 6.15 -1.83
N LEU A 22 3.31 6.58 -3.08
CA LEU A 22 2.27 6.14 -4.00
C LEU A 22 2.29 4.62 -4.28
N TYR A 23 3.48 4.02 -4.43
CA TYR A 23 3.59 2.58 -4.69
C TYR A 23 3.14 1.75 -3.47
N GLN A 24 3.51 2.22 -2.28
CA GLN A 24 3.09 1.61 -1.03
C GLN A 24 1.56 1.68 -0.87
N ASN A 25 0.95 2.83 -1.15
CA ASN A 25 -0.50 3.00 -1.14
C ASN A 25 -1.21 2.04 -2.10
N SER A 26 -0.69 1.90 -3.32
CA SER A 26 -1.25 0.97 -4.31
C SER A 26 -1.16 -0.49 -3.83
N LYS A 27 -0.03 -0.88 -3.21
CA LYS A 27 0.15 -2.22 -2.64
C LYS A 27 -0.84 -2.48 -1.49
N GLU A 28 -1.08 -1.49 -0.63
CA GLU A 28 -2.07 -1.56 0.45
C GLU A 28 -3.48 -1.75 -0.08
N ILE A 29 -3.94 -0.86 -0.97
CA ILE A 29 -5.29 -0.94 -1.56
C ILE A 29 -5.46 -2.27 -2.29
N LYS A 30 -4.49 -2.67 -3.10
CA LYS A 30 -4.53 -3.95 -3.82
C LYS A 30 -4.63 -5.12 -2.84
N LYS A 31 -3.90 -5.09 -1.72
CA LYS A 31 -3.99 -6.14 -0.69
C LYS A 31 -5.36 -6.15 -0.02
N ILE A 32 -5.93 -4.99 0.27
CA ILE A 32 -7.27 -4.86 0.86
C ILE A 32 -8.34 -5.43 -0.06
N LEU A 33 -8.32 -5.04 -1.34
CA LEU A 33 -9.31 -5.49 -2.34
C LEU A 33 -9.21 -7.00 -2.64
N ASN A 34 -8.02 -7.59 -2.53
CA ASN A 34 -7.86 -9.04 -2.72
C ASN A 34 -8.10 -9.85 -1.43
N ASP A 35 -8.36 -9.20 -0.29
CA ASP A 35 -8.59 -9.90 0.98
C ASP A 35 -10.07 -10.27 1.14
N ASN A 36 -10.35 -11.58 1.19
CA ASN A 36 -11.72 -12.08 1.35
C ASN A 36 -12.40 -11.60 2.65
N ARG A 37 -11.62 -11.18 3.67
CA ARG A 37 -12.18 -10.62 4.91
C ARG A 37 -12.96 -9.32 4.68
N LEU A 38 -12.62 -8.56 3.63
CA LEU A 38 -13.34 -7.36 3.22
C LEU A 38 -14.79 -7.70 2.85
N TYR A 39 -14.95 -8.60 1.87
CA TYR A 39 -16.26 -9.01 1.35
C TYR A 39 -17.10 -9.78 2.36
N LYS A 40 -16.46 -10.50 3.29
CA LYS A 40 -17.15 -11.14 4.42
C LYS A 40 -17.73 -10.14 5.41
N LYS A 41 -17.06 -9.01 5.65
CA LYS A 41 -17.51 -7.98 6.61
C LYS A 41 -18.54 -7.03 6.00
N LEU A 42 -18.32 -6.59 4.76
CA LEU A 42 -19.22 -5.64 4.08
C LEU A 42 -20.46 -6.32 3.48
N GLY A 43 -20.38 -7.62 3.18
CA GLY A 43 -21.35 -8.30 2.33
C GLY A 43 -20.93 -8.23 0.87
N SER A 44 -21.01 -9.34 0.15
CA SER A 44 -20.56 -9.42 -1.26
C SER A 44 -21.48 -8.67 -2.24
N ASP A 45 -22.61 -8.16 -1.77
CA ASP A 45 -23.59 -7.39 -2.55
C ASP A 45 -23.36 -5.87 -2.48
N GLN A 46 -22.41 -5.40 -1.66
CA GLN A 46 -22.16 -3.98 -1.48
C GLN A 46 -21.12 -3.45 -2.49
N THR A 47 -21.51 -2.42 -3.25
CA THR A 47 -20.58 -1.64 -4.07
C THR A 47 -19.74 -0.72 -3.19
N ILE A 48 -18.43 -0.68 -3.43
CA ILE A 48 -17.54 0.29 -2.76
C ILE A 48 -17.74 1.65 -3.43
N GLU A 49 -18.18 2.64 -2.66
CA GLU A 49 -18.37 4.01 -3.13
C GLU A 49 -17.09 4.84 -2.99
N ASN A 50 -16.38 4.65 -1.87
CA ASN A 50 -15.20 5.45 -1.56
C ASN A 50 -14.15 4.65 -0.77
N ILE A 51 -12.87 4.93 -1.04
CA ILE A 51 -11.72 4.43 -0.31
C ILE A 51 -10.84 5.64 0.03
N THR A 52 -10.84 6.05 1.30
CA THR A 52 -10.12 7.24 1.77
C THR A 52 -8.99 6.84 2.73
N LYS A 53 -7.83 7.50 2.63
CA LYS A 53 -6.71 7.28 3.54
C LYS A 53 -6.96 8.01 4.86
N SER A 54 -6.72 7.31 5.97
CA SER A 54 -6.76 7.84 7.34
C SER A 54 -5.35 7.78 7.93
N GLU A 55 -5.13 8.43 9.08
CA GLU A 55 -3.82 8.46 9.76
C GLU A 55 -3.28 7.05 10.06
N LYS A 56 -4.16 6.11 10.40
CA LYS A 56 -3.79 4.73 10.79
C LYS A 56 -4.02 3.68 9.70
N GLY A 57 -4.51 4.08 8.52
CA GLY A 57 -4.83 3.11 7.45
C GLY A 57 -5.84 3.63 6.45
N TRP A 58 -6.91 2.87 6.21
CA TRP A 58 -7.90 3.13 5.16
C TRP A 58 -9.32 3.05 5.70
N ILE A 59 -10.20 3.87 5.13
CA ILE A 59 -11.64 3.87 5.39
C ILE A 59 -12.32 3.52 4.07
N ILE A 60 -13.15 2.47 4.10
CA ILE A 60 -13.95 2.02 2.97
C ILE A 60 -15.41 2.30 3.29
N THR A 61 -16.06 3.03 2.39
CA THR A 61 -17.48 3.38 2.50
C THR A 61 -18.25 2.70 1.39
N THR A 62 -19.38 2.13 1.79
CA THR A 62 -20.41 1.52 0.95
C THR A 62 -21.75 2.20 1.26
N PRO A 63 -22.82 1.97 0.49
CA PRO A 63 -24.11 2.61 0.75
C PRO A 63 -24.64 2.34 2.16
N LYS A 64 -24.38 1.15 2.72
CA LYS A 64 -24.93 0.70 4.01
C LYS A 64 -23.92 0.71 5.15
N TYR A 65 -22.63 0.63 4.87
CA TYR A 65 -21.60 0.40 5.87
C TYR A 65 -20.35 1.24 5.63
N THR A 66 -19.72 1.61 6.73
CA THR A 66 -18.36 2.13 6.76
C THR A 66 -17.47 1.14 7.51
N LEU A 67 -16.34 0.80 6.90
CA LEU A 67 -15.35 -0.12 7.45
C LEU A 67 -13.99 0.56 7.54
N LYS A 68 -13.41 0.52 8.74
CA LYS A 68 -12.05 0.98 9.00
C LYS A 68 -11.07 -0.18 8.94
N ILE A 69 -9.95 0.03 8.26
CA ILE A 69 -8.87 -0.94 8.12
C ILE A 69 -7.58 -0.27 8.57
N ASP A 70 -7.03 -0.73 9.69
CA ASP A 70 -5.76 -0.22 10.19
C ASP A 70 -4.58 -0.97 9.52
N VAL A 71 -3.55 -0.21 9.16
CA VAL A 71 -2.34 -0.72 8.52
C VAL A 71 -1.21 -0.68 9.54
N GLU A 72 -0.78 -1.84 10.00
CA GLU A 72 0.36 -1.99 10.90
C GLU A 72 1.61 -2.30 10.09
N TYR A 73 2.54 -1.35 10.01
CA TYR A 73 3.83 -1.56 9.34
C TYR A 73 4.76 -2.35 10.24
N LEU A 74 5.30 -3.44 9.70
CA LEU A 74 6.27 -4.28 10.38
C LEU A 74 7.65 -3.62 10.33
N PRO A 75 8.50 -3.81 11.35
CA PRO A 75 9.86 -3.31 11.34
C PRO A 75 10.60 -3.87 10.12
N LYS A 76 11.19 -2.97 9.31
CA LYS A 76 11.96 -3.36 8.13
C LYS A 76 13.07 -4.33 8.52
N SER A 77 13.07 -5.52 7.94
CA SER A 77 14.31 -6.28 7.82
C SER A 77 15.28 -5.49 6.92
N LYS A 78 16.58 -5.76 6.96
CA LYS A 78 17.65 -5.03 6.24
C LYS A 78 17.48 -4.88 4.71
N ILE A 79 16.38 -5.37 4.14
CA ILE A 79 16.10 -5.41 2.71
C ILE A 79 15.53 -4.07 2.24
N LEU A 80 16.14 -3.52 1.18
CA LEU A 80 15.66 -2.32 0.50
C LEU A 80 14.42 -2.70 -0.33
N GLY A 81 13.24 -2.19 0.06
CA GLY A 81 11.96 -2.48 -0.61
C GLY A 81 10.74 -1.87 0.08
N PRO A 82 9.52 -2.13 -0.44
CA PRO A 82 8.27 -1.75 0.22
C PRO A 82 8.19 -2.37 1.61
N VAL A 83 7.68 -1.61 2.58
CA VAL A 83 7.55 -2.09 3.96
C VAL A 83 6.49 -3.19 4.01
N ASP A 84 6.76 -4.27 4.75
CA ASP A 84 5.75 -5.28 5.01
C ASP A 84 4.73 -4.75 6.02
N PHE A 85 3.46 -5.10 5.84
CA PHE A 85 2.38 -4.61 6.68
C PHE A 85 1.29 -5.66 6.89
N LYS A 86 0.63 -5.54 8.03
CA LYS A 86 -0.57 -6.30 8.40
C LYS A 86 -1.79 -5.41 8.29
N LEU A 87 -2.90 -6.02 7.88
CA LEU A 87 -4.20 -5.37 7.76
C LEU A 87 -5.10 -5.86 8.89
N HIS A 88 -5.58 -4.91 9.69
CA HIS A 88 -6.50 -5.15 10.79
C HIS A 88 -7.87 -4.58 10.43
N PHE A 89 -8.82 -5.48 10.19
CA PHE A 89 -10.18 -5.11 9.81
C PHE A 89 -11.02 -4.87 11.05
N GLN A 90 -11.39 -3.62 11.29
CA GLN A 90 -12.23 -3.24 12.42
C GLN A 90 -13.68 -3.71 12.23
N GLU A 91 -14.53 -3.43 13.21
CA GLU A 91 -15.97 -3.65 13.10
C GLU A 91 -16.59 -2.72 12.06
N VAL A 92 -17.66 -3.22 11.42
CA VAL A 92 -18.43 -2.43 10.46
C VAL A 92 -19.39 -1.53 11.20
N ILE A 93 -19.44 -0.27 10.80
CA ILE A 93 -20.41 0.70 11.32
C ILE A 93 -21.49 0.85 10.25
N LYS A 94 -22.75 0.72 10.64
CA LYS A 94 -23.87 0.96 9.73
C LYS A 94 -24.04 2.47 9.54
N ASN A 95 -24.14 2.90 8.28
CA ASN A 95 -24.42 4.29 7.94
C ASN A 95 -25.87 4.66 8.28
#